data_AF-A0A4W5MMR0-F1
#
_entry.id   AF-A0A4W5MMR0-F1
#
_cell.length_a   1.000
_cell.length_b   1.000
_cell.length_c   1.000
_cell.angle_alpha   90.00
_cell.angle_beta   90.00
_cell.angle_gamma   90.00
#
_symmetry.space_group_name_H-M   'P 1'
#
loop_
_entity.id
_entity.type
_entity.pdbx_description
1 polymer ?
#
loop_
_entity_poly.entity_id
_entity_poly.type
_entity_poly.pdbx_seq_one_letter_code
_entity_poly.pdbx_strand_id
1 'polypeptide(L)'
;MKITCLALGLLLLTVAHSYAIPLGLESSPDSCCFSFSEMRVPFNKIDSIQKTHSGCPKPAFVVKTVKGRMICIKSSEMWVQKAVNRVKQPAAVATSSGIEGSSHP
;
A
#
# COMPACT_ATOMS: atom_id res chain seq x y z
N MET A 1 -37.03 -20.92 -22.08
CA MET A 1 -35.93 -21.58 -21.33
C MET A 1 -34.51 -21.17 -21.75
N LYS A 2 -34.30 -20.44 -22.85
CA LYS A 2 -32.95 -20.06 -23.34
C LYS A 2 -32.51 -18.66 -22.83
N ILE A 3 -33.48 -17.74 -22.72
CA ILE A 3 -33.27 -16.33 -22.40
C ILE A 3 -33.04 -16.11 -20.90
N THR A 4 -33.66 -16.94 -20.06
CA THR A 4 -33.54 -16.91 -18.60
C THR A 4 -32.13 -17.26 -18.12
N CYS A 5 -31.44 -18.20 -18.79
CA CYS A 5 -30.05 -18.54 -18.48
C CYS A 5 -29.08 -17.41 -18.84
N LEU A 6 -29.34 -16.72 -19.95
CA LEU A 6 -28.51 -15.58 -20.38
C LEU A 6 -28.67 -14.38 -19.45
N ALA A 7 -29.90 -14.09 -19.01
CA ALA A 7 -30.18 -13.02 -18.06
C ALA A 7 -29.55 -13.29 -16.67
N LEU A 8 -29.64 -14.54 -16.18
CA LEU A 8 -29.05 -14.91 -14.89
C LEU A 8 -27.52 -14.88 -14.93
N GLY A 9 -26.91 -15.30 -16.05
CA GLY A 9 -25.47 -15.20 -16.26
C GLY A 9 -24.97 -13.77 -16.28
N LEU A 10 -25.71 -12.85 -16.92
CA LEU A 10 -25.36 -11.44 -16.97
C LEU A 10 -25.45 -10.75 -15.60
N LEU A 11 -26.45 -11.11 -14.78
CA LEU A 11 -26.63 -10.56 -13.43
C LEU A 11 -25.49 -10.97 -12.48
N LEU A 12 -24.96 -12.19 -12.62
CA LEU A 12 -23.83 -12.67 -11.81
C LEU A 12 -22.51 -11.95 -12.16
N LEU A 13 -22.30 -11.61 -13.44
CA LEU A 13 -21.13 -10.86 -13.91
C LEU A 13 -21.06 -9.43 -13.36
N THR A 14 -22.22 -8.78 -13.16
CA THR A 14 -22.29 -7.41 -12.61
C THR A 14 -21.98 -7.35 -11.11
N VAL A 15 -22.35 -8.38 -10.35
CA VAL A 15 -22.07 -8.45 -8.91
C VAL A 15 -20.58 -8.74 -8.67
N ALA A 16 -19.94 -9.57 -9.51
CA ALA A 16 -18.51 -9.84 -9.42
C ALA A 16 -17.63 -8.60 -9.70
N HIS A 17 -18.05 -7.71 -10.60
CA HIS A 17 -17.33 -6.46 -10.89
C HIS A 17 -17.45 -5.40 -9.78
N SER A 18 -18.42 -5.55 -8.88
CA SER A 18 -18.69 -4.57 -7.82
C SER A 18 -17.82 -4.78 -6.58
N TYR A 19 -17.13 -5.92 -6.46
CA TYR A 19 -16.12 -6.15 -5.43
C TYR A 19 -14.76 -5.59 -5.86
N ALA A 20 -14.73 -4.31 -6.23
CA ALA A 20 -13.53 -3.51 -6.05
C ALA A 20 -13.42 -3.19 -4.55
N ILE A 21 -13.11 -4.21 -3.74
CA ILE A 21 -12.50 -3.98 -2.44
C ILE A 21 -11.09 -3.52 -2.79
N PRO A 22 -10.67 -2.27 -2.52
CA PRO A 22 -9.25 -1.96 -2.50
C PRO A 22 -8.68 -2.72 -1.30
N LEU A 23 -8.44 -4.01 -1.47
CA LEU A 23 -7.60 -4.80 -0.60
C LEU A 23 -6.26 -4.07 -0.63
N GLY A 24 -5.91 -3.53 0.52
CA GLY A 24 -4.80 -2.59 0.70
C GLY A 24 -3.60 -3.04 -0.13
N LEU A 25 -3.19 -2.14 -1.02
CA LEU A 25 -2.02 -2.19 -1.86
C LEU A 25 -0.95 -3.09 -1.23
N GLU A 26 -0.81 -4.30 -1.78
CA GLU A 26 0.32 -5.20 -1.55
C GLU A 26 1.57 -4.38 -1.89
N SER A 27 2.17 -3.76 -0.88
CA SER A 27 3.30 -2.86 -1.06
C SER A 27 4.55 -3.70 -1.24
N SER A 28 4.76 -4.14 -2.48
CA SER A 28 6.08 -4.37 -3.01
C SER A 28 6.94 -3.12 -2.74
N PRO A 29 8.23 -3.25 -2.42
CA PRO A 29 9.10 -2.14 -2.02
C PRO A 29 9.26 -1.00 -3.05
N ASP A 30 8.69 -1.13 -4.25
CA ASP A 30 8.64 -0.12 -5.31
C ASP A 30 7.27 0.60 -5.47
N SER A 31 6.26 0.33 -4.62
CA SER A 31 4.89 0.80 -4.87
C SER A 31 4.65 2.24 -4.36
N CYS A 32 4.35 3.16 -5.27
CA CYS A 32 3.80 4.47 -4.91
C CYS A 32 2.37 4.38 -4.38
N CYS A 33 2.01 5.29 -3.47
CA CYS A 33 0.64 5.41 -2.96
C CYS A 33 -0.19 6.33 -3.87
N PHE A 34 -1.33 5.82 -4.35
CA PHE A 34 -2.31 6.60 -5.13
C PHE A 34 -3.60 6.88 -4.36
N SER A 35 -3.94 6.02 -3.41
CA SER A 35 -5.05 6.18 -2.45
C SER A 35 -4.51 6.34 -1.04
N PHE A 36 -5.19 7.15 -0.24
CA PHE A 36 -4.75 7.53 1.09
C PHE A 36 -5.88 7.33 2.10
N SER A 37 -5.52 6.83 3.28
CA SER A 37 -6.43 6.73 4.41
C SER A 37 -6.27 7.95 5.32
N GLU A 38 -7.39 8.53 5.74
CA GLU A 38 -7.45 9.56 6.79
C GLU A 38 -7.55 8.93 8.19
N MET A 39 -7.80 7.61 8.26
CA MET A 39 -7.90 6.90 9.52
C MET A 39 -6.55 6.90 10.25
N ARG A 40 -6.58 7.34 11.51
CA ARG A 40 -5.44 7.29 12.40
C ARG A 40 -5.22 5.88 12.93
N VAL A 41 -4.04 5.33 12.69
CA VAL A 41 -3.63 4.04 13.26
C VAL A 41 -3.08 4.27 14.67
N PRO A 42 -3.62 3.61 15.72
CA PRO A 42 -3.05 3.65 17.06
C PRO A 42 -1.60 3.13 17.08
N PHE A 43 -0.70 3.82 17.78
CA PHE A 43 0.74 3.49 17.76
C PHE A 43 1.03 2.04 18.19
N ASN A 44 0.26 1.49 19.13
CA ASN A 44 0.40 0.11 19.60
C ASN A 44 -0.04 -0.95 18.57
N LYS A 45 -0.63 -0.54 17.44
CA LYS A 45 -1.04 -1.43 16.35
C LYS A 45 -0.16 -1.28 15.12
N ILE A 46 0.88 -0.46 15.18
CA ILE A 46 1.85 -0.26 14.10
C ILE A 46 2.99 -1.27 14.27
N ASP A 47 3.24 -2.05 13.23
CA ASP A 47 4.36 -2.98 13.12
C ASP A 47 5.58 -2.27 12.55
N SER A 48 5.39 -1.58 11.42
CA SER A 48 6.44 -0.78 10.80
C SER A 48 5.87 0.39 10.00
N ILE A 49 6.71 1.39 9.76
CA ILE A 49 6.38 2.54 8.92
C ILE A 49 7.53 2.71 7.93
N GLN A 50 7.20 2.81 6.65
CA GLN A 50 8.17 3.06 5.59
C GLN A 50 7.75 4.29 4.78
N LYS A 51 8.71 5.10 4.36
CA LYS A 51 8.46 6.21 3.44
C LYS A 51 8.42 5.67 2.02
N THR A 52 7.50 6.14 1.20
CA THR A 52 7.48 5.81 -0.24
C THR A 52 8.73 6.35 -0.94
N HIS A 53 9.08 5.75 -2.07
CA HIS A 53 10.20 6.20 -2.91
C HIS A 53 10.08 7.69 -3.28
N SER A 54 11.21 8.38 -3.42
CA SER A 54 11.27 9.81 -3.74
C SER A 54 10.72 10.14 -5.13
N GLY A 55 10.77 9.18 -6.06
CA GLY A 55 10.19 9.31 -7.40
C GLY A 55 8.66 9.25 -7.45
N CYS A 56 7.99 9.00 -6.33
CA CYS A 56 6.53 8.98 -6.30
C CYS A 56 5.95 10.41 -6.42
N PRO A 57 4.91 10.61 -7.23
CA PRO A 57 4.31 11.94 -7.42
C PRO A 57 3.66 12.49 -6.15
N LYS A 58 3.26 11.60 -5.23
CA LYS A 58 2.66 11.96 -3.95
C LYS A 58 3.48 11.34 -2.82
N PRO A 59 4.14 12.15 -1.96
CA PRO A 59 4.93 11.64 -0.86
C PRO A 59 4.04 11.05 0.24
N ALA A 60 4.35 9.83 0.67
CA ALA A 60 3.53 9.10 1.63
C ALA A 60 4.37 8.25 2.59
N PHE A 61 3.70 7.81 3.67
CA PHE A 61 4.17 6.75 4.54
C PHE A 61 3.24 5.54 4.39
N VAL A 62 3.84 4.37 4.19
CA VAL A 62 3.16 3.08 4.26
C VAL A 62 3.29 2.57 5.69
N VAL A 63 2.16 2.50 6.38
CA VAL A 63 2.05 1.95 7.73
C VAL A 63 1.64 0.49 7.61
N LYS A 64 2.52 -0.41 8.02
CA LYS A 64 2.18 -1.83 8.22
C LYS A 64 1.65 -1.99 9.64
N THR A 65 0.46 -2.54 9.76
CA THR A 65 -0.13 -2.86 11.07
C THR A 65 0.32 -4.23 11.54
N VAL A 66 0.24 -4.50 12.84
CA VAL A 66 0.51 -5.82 13.44
C VAL A 66 -0.37 -6.94 12.86
N LYS A 67 -1.51 -6.58 12.23
CA LYS A 67 -2.39 -7.50 11.51
C LYS A 67 -1.98 -7.74 10.06
N GLY A 68 -0.81 -7.25 9.64
CA GLY A 68 -0.29 -7.38 8.28
C GLY A 68 -0.89 -6.40 7.27
N ARG A 69 -1.86 -5.55 7.65
CA ARG A 69 -2.46 -4.59 6.72
C ARG A 69 -1.52 -3.44 6.41
N MET A 70 -1.39 -3.10 5.13
CA MET A 70 -0.64 -1.95 4.63
C MET A 70 -1.59 -0.78 4.40
N ILE A 71 -1.23 0.39 4.94
CA ILE A 71 -2.06 1.59 4.89
C ILE A 71 -1.22 2.77 4.41
N CYS A 72 -1.59 3.36 3.29
CA CYS A 72 -0.99 4.58 2.76
C CYS A 72 -1.51 5.82 3.50
N ILE A 73 -0.62 6.58 4.12
CA ILE A 73 -0.90 7.82 4.82
C ILE A 73 -0.11 8.95 4.16
N LYS A 74 -0.75 10.09 3.91
CA LYS A 74 -0.04 11.26 3.33
C LYS A 74 1.07 11.72 4.27
N SER A 75 2.21 12.12 3.70
CA SER A 75 3.32 12.66 4.51
C SER A 75 2.98 13.98 5.23
N SER A 76 1.89 14.65 4.84
CA SER A 76 1.36 15.86 5.48
C SER A 76 0.68 15.60 6.82
N GLU A 77 0.34 14.34 7.15
CA GLU A 77 -0.36 14.01 8.38
C GLU A 77 0.57 14.12 9.61
N MET A 78 0.25 15.03 10.53
CA MET A 78 1.10 15.27 11.72
C MET A 78 1.23 14.05 12.64
N TRP A 79 0.21 13.18 12.67
CA TRP A 79 0.25 12.00 13.53
C TRP A 79 1.23 10.94 13.03
N VAL A 80 1.40 10.77 11.71
CA VAL A 80 2.30 9.76 11.16
C VAL A 80 3.76 10.18 11.34
N GLN A 81 4.05 11.48 11.25
CA GLN A 81 5.36 12.02 11.60
C GLN A 81 5.72 11.75 13.06
N LYS A 82 4.75 11.93 13.98
CA LYS A 82 4.93 11.54 15.40
C LYS A 82 5.08 10.04 15.57
N ALA A 83 4.39 9.23 14.75
CA ALA A 83 4.49 7.77 14.78
C ALA A 83 5.89 7.31 14.39
N VAL A 84 6.45 7.86 13.31
CA VAL A 84 7.80 7.55 12.79
C VAL A 84 8.87 7.73 13.86
N ASN A 85 8.75 8.77 14.69
CA ASN A 85 9.70 9.05 15.78
C ASN A 85 9.53 8.14 17.00
N ARG A 86 8.35 7.53 17.18
CA ARG A 86 8.00 6.70 18.35
C ARG A 86 8.15 5.21 18.09
N VAL A 87 7.85 4.78 16.88
CA VAL A 87 8.00 3.39 16.46
C VAL A 87 9.48 3.17 16.22
N LYS A 88 10.11 2.28 17.01
CA LYS A 88 11.43 1.74 16.68
C LYS A 88 11.27 1.03 15.35
N GLN A 89 11.62 1.71 14.26
CA GLN A 89 11.71 1.05 12.97
C GLN A 89 12.77 -0.04 13.11
N PRO A 90 12.47 -1.30 12.76
CA PRO A 90 13.55 -2.19 12.37
C PRO A 90 14.28 -1.48 11.24
N ALA A 91 15.59 -1.31 11.40
CA ALA A 91 16.44 -0.58 10.47
C ALA A 91 16.05 -0.97 9.05
N ALA A 92 15.83 0.04 8.21
CA ALA A 92 15.60 -0.13 6.79
C ALA A 92 16.49 -1.26 6.30
N VAL A 93 15.88 -2.31 5.74
CA VAL A 93 16.62 -3.23 4.89
C VAL A 93 17.09 -2.36 3.74
N ALA A 94 18.29 -1.80 3.90
CA ALA A 94 19.09 -1.27 2.83
C ALA A 94 19.46 -2.48 1.99
N THR A 95 18.54 -2.93 1.12
CA THR A 95 18.96 -3.63 -0.07
C THR A 95 19.45 -2.56 -1.02
N SER A 96 20.69 -2.12 -0.77
CA SER A 96 21.57 -1.73 -1.85
C SER A 96 21.67 -2.94 -2.78
N SER A 97 20.80 -3.04 -3.78
CA SER A 97 21.20 -3.68 -5.03
C SER A 97 21.91 -2.60 -5.82
N GLY A 98 23.16 -2.36 -5.44
CA GLY A 98 24.14 -1.97 -6.43
C GLY A 98 24.17 -3.06 -7.48
N ILE A 99 23.85 -2.70 -8.72
CA ILE A 99 24.44 -3.40 -9.85
C ILE A 99 25.46 -2.41 -10.40
N GLU A 100 26.68 -2.66 -9.97
CA GLU A 100 27.91 -2.11 -10.50
C GLU A 100 27.95 -2.31 -12.02
N GLY A 101 28.51 -1.34 -12.73
CA GLY A 101 28.44 -1.27 -14.18
C GLY A 101 29.09 -2.44 -14.91
N SER A 102 28.74 -2.59 -16.18
CA SER A 102 29.61 -3.26 -17.13
C SER A 102 29.56 -2.53 -18.46
N SER A 103 30.66 -1.83 -18.72
CA SER A 103 31.06 -1.24 -19.98
C SER A 103 31.23 -2.28 -21.08
N HIS A 104 30.58 -2.05 -22.23
CA HIS A 104 31.02 -2.25 -23.64
C HIS A 104 31.50 -3.66 -24.07
N PRO A 105 31.52 -4.01 -25.37
CA PRO A 105 31.75 -3.16 -26.56
C PRO A 105 30.52 -2.80 -27.39
#